data_AF-A0A2P8G5B8-F1
#
_entry.id   AF-A0A2P8G5B8-F1
#
_cell.length_a   1.000
_cell.length_b   1.000
_cell.length_c   1.000
_cell.angle_alpha   90.00
_cell.angle_beta   90.00
_cell.angle_gamma   90.00
#
_symmetry.space_group_name_H-M   'P 1'
#
loop_
_entity.id
_entity.type
_entity.pdbx_description
1 polymer ?
#
loop_
_entity_poly.entity_id
_entity_poly.type
_entity_poly.pdbx_seq_one_letter_code
_entity_poly.pdbx_strand_id
1 'polypeptide(L)'
;MTEQEMIHKQWEVVRLIEQIGRIFIGHQFDKYEKDEEIRLSKLNKVNEEKRQLLAAIKTLIDGGVDLNFKQKSVLERAVVTDSVELVEMFIAAGFPITEENGKMLLYYGAEQGAENVVRFLIEEKGVNPRRRSKRDFSALAAARSSRFSKDVLPYLIEIMLKTKSERLPAPKKLHELTEENMLRWLPQISISEHKRKKFQDIIESLFIEEHSIKLTDFYYTIEEQDPEIIFACLELIKKAITLDPTNKTSKTISGKTNIHHGDLRITGDQDIHSLMVTGDLIVAGHVSNVQGRQLFVGGNFECETMYTEGPVIIGGNLKAIKVQAHYNDYALEVKQTLQADTLIISEHRVIAGRFEVKERIDKTERLSS
;
A
#
# COMPACT_ATOMS: atom_id res chain seq x y z
N MET A 1 -50.08 8.04 4.59
CA MET A 1 -48.80 8.77 4.49
C MET A 1 -48.68 9.28 3.06
N THR A 2 -48.45 10.57 2.88
CA THR A 2 -48.27 11.17 1.55
C THR A 2 -46.89 10.81 0.98
N GLU A 3 -46.69 10.91 -0.34
CA GLU A 3 -45.39 10.69 -0.97
C GLU A 3 -44.33 11.66 -0.41
N GLN A 4 -44.72 12.89 -0.08
CA GLN A 4 -43.85 13.88 0.54
C GLN A 4 -43.45 13.49 1.97
N GLU A 5 -44.37 12.95 2.77
CA GLU A 5 -44.07 12.43 4.12
C GLU A 5 -43.13 11.22 4.07
N MET A 6 -43.30 10.32 3.09
CA MET A 6 -42.39 9.18 2.85
C MET A 6 -40.96 9.68 2.57
N ILE A 7 -40.82 10.61 1.63
CA ILE A 7 -39.53 11.19 1.24
C ILE A 7 -38.89 11.92 2.43
N HIS A 8 -39.68 12.65 3.23
CA HIS A 8 -39.17 13.34 4.41
C HIS A 8 -38.57 12.37 5.44
N LYS A 9 -39.27 11.26 5.75
CA LYS A 9 -38.74 10.23 6.66
C LYS A 9 -37.47 9.56 6.13
N GLN A 10 -37.39 9.34 4.81
CA GLN A 10 -36.17 8.84 4.17
C GLN A 10 -34.98 9.78 4.38
N TRP A 11 -35.18 11.08 4.17
CA TRP A 11 -34.14 12.08 4.41
C TRP A 11 -33.72 12.15 5.86
N GLU A 12 -34.66 11.98 6.78
CA GLU A 12 -34.36 11.97 8.21
C GLU A 12 -33.45 10.79 8.60
N VAL A 13 -33.73 9.58 8.11
CA VAL A 13 -32.84 8.42 8.30
C VAL A 13 -31.44 8.73 7.76
N VAL A 14 -31.35 9.26 6.54
CA VAL A 14 -30.06 9.62 5.93
C VAL A 14 -29.30 10.65 6.78
N ARG A 15 -30.00 11.69 7.27
CA ARG A 15 -29.42 12.75 8.10
C ARG A 15 -28.85 12.19 9.41
N LEU A 16 -29.57 11.28 10.07
CA LEU A 16 -29.13 10.64 11.31
C LEU A 16 -27.90 9.75 11.07
N ILE A 17 -27.88 8.97 9.99
CA ILE A 17 -26.70 8.15 9.62
C ILE A 17 -25.48 9.05 9.35
N GLU A 18 -25.67 10.17 8.66
CA GLU A 18 -24.60 11.13 8.39
C GLU A 18 -24.07 11.80 9.66
N GLN A 19 -24.91 11.99 10.69
CA GLN A 19 -24.45 12.44 12.01
C GLN A 19 -23.53 11.40 12.67
N ILE A 20 -23.90 10.10 12.62
CA ILE A 20 -23.03 9.02 13.12
C ILE A 20 -21.72 8.98 12.32
N GLY A 21 -21.78 9.15 11.00
CA GLY A 21 -20.57 9.23 10.16
C GLY A 21 -19.65 10.39 10.52
N ARG A 22 -20.20 11.57 10.81
CA ARG A 22 -19.39 12.72 11.30
C ARG A 22 -18.73 12.43 12.64
N ILE A 23 -19.46 11.80 13.56
CA ILE A 23 -18.92 11.36 14.85
C ILE A 23 -17.74 10.40 14.64
N PHE A 24 -17.92 9.39 13.77
CA PHE A 24 -16.87 8.42 13.46
C PHE A 24 -15.63 9.09 12.89
N ILE A 25 -15.78 9.94 11.87
CA ILE A 25 -14.66 10.66 11.25
C ILE A 25 -13.95 11.57 12.26
N GLY A 26 -14.71 12.29 13.10
CA GLY A 26 -14.12 13.13 14.16
C GLY A 26 -13.26 12.33 15.13
N HIS A 27 -13.76 11.16 15.56
CA HIS A 27 -13.03 10.29 16.48
C HIS A 27 -11.75 9.69 15.88
N GLN A 28 -11.67 9.51 14.56
CA GLN A 28 -10.43 9.07 13.89
C GLN A 28 -9.27 10.07 14.09
N PHE A 29 -9.55 11.36 14.23
CA PHE A 29 -8.54 12.38 14.52
C PHE A 29 -8.22 12.48 16.02
N ASP A 30 -9.22 12.29 16.88
CA ASP A 30 -9.08 12.41 18.34
C ASP A 30 -8.48 11.16 19.03
N LYS A 31 -8.40 10.01 18.34
CA LYS A 31 -7.84 8.75 18.88
C LYS A 31 -6.40 8.89 19.42
N TYR A 32 -5.69 9.95 19.03
CA TYR A 32 -4.31 10.24 19.43
C TYR A 32 -4.17 11.39 20.44
N GLU A 33 -5.27 11.81 21.07
CA GLU A 33 -5.23 12.73 22.20
C GLU A 33 -4.32 12.17 23.31
N LYS A 34 -3.33 12.96 23.73
CA LYS A 34 -2.32 12.50 24.69
C LYS A 34 -2.84 12.49 26.12
N ASP A 35 -3.85 13.32 26.39
CA ASP A 35 -4.52 13.35 27.69
C ASP A 35 -5.64 12.31 27.74
N GLU A 36 -5.45 11.30 28.59
CA GLU A 36 -6.36 10.17 28.71
C GLU A 36 -7.74 10.57 29.27
N GLU A 37 -7.79 11.49 30.23
CA GLU A 37 -9.03 11.90 30.88
C GLU A 37 -9.91 12.70 29.90
N ILE A 38 -9.28 13.62 29.16
CA ILE A 38 -9.95 14.39 28.09
C ILE A 38 -10.45 13.44 27.00
N ARG A 39 -9.64 12.47 26.57
CA ARG A 39 -10.00 11.47 25.57
C ARG A 39 -11.21 10.64 26.03
N LEU A 40 -11.20 10.13 27.26
CA LEU A 40 -12.30 9.32 27.81
C LEU A 40 -13.59 10.12 27.96
N SER A 41 -13.50 11.38 28.39
CA SER A 41 -14.65 12.28 28.48
C SER A 41 -15.29 12.54 27.10
N LYS A 42 -14.48 12.88 26.09
CA LYS A 42 -14.91 13.04 24.69
C LYS A 42 -15.57 11.76 24.18
N LEU A 43 -14.95 10.59 24.41
CA LEU A 43 -15.46 9.28 24.01
C LEU A 43 -16.82 8.97 24.64
N ASN A 44 -17.00 9.21 25.94
CA ASN A 44 -18.26 8.96 26.63
C ASN A 44 -19.41 9.81 26.07
N LYS A 45 -19.15 11.10 25.81
CA LYS A 45 -20.13 12.00 25.19
C LYS A 45 -20.50 11.55 23.78
N VAL A 46 -19.49 11.25 22.96
CA VAL A 46 -19.67 10.72 21.60
C VAL A 46 -20.49 9.43 21.59
N ASN A 47 -20.21 8.52 22.53
CA ASN A 47 -20.95 7.26 22.65
C ASN A 47 -22.42 7.48 23.04
N GLU A 48 -22.70 8.44 23.92
CA GLU A 48 -24.08 8.81 24.26
C GLU A 48 -24.83 9.42 23.08
N GLU A 49 -24.20 10.36 22.36
CA GLU A 49 -24.78 10.94 21.14
C GLU A 49 -25.05 9.85 20.09
N LYS A 50 -24.09 8.92 19.87
CA LYS A 50 -24.26 7.78 18.96
C LYS A 50 -25.44 6.90 19.38
N ARG A 51 -25.60 6.59 20.67
CA ARG A 51 -26.75 5.81 21.18
C ARG A 51 -28.09 6.48 20.88
N GLN A 52 -28.19 7.79 21.09
CA GLN A 52 -29.43 8.54 20.82
C GLN A 52 -29.78 8.55 19.33
N LEU A 53 -28.77 8.71 18.46
CA LEU A 53 -28.96 8.65 17.00
C LEU A 53 -29.42 7.25 16.56
N LEU A 54 -28.83 6.18 17.10
CA LEU A 54 -29.23 4.81 16.80
C LEU A 54 -30.67 4.52 17.26
N ALA A 55 -31.06 4.98 18.45
CA ALA A 55 -32.43 4.86 18.95
C ALA A 55 -33.45 5.61 18.08
N ALA A 56 -33.08 6.80 17.58
CA ALA A 56 -33.92 7.57 16.66
C ALA A 56 -34.09 6.84 15.31
N ILE A 57 -33.01 6.29 14.75
CA ILE A 57 -33.06 5.48 13.53
C ILE A 57 -33.96 4.25 13.75
N LYS A 58 -33.78 3.53 14.87
CA LYS A 58 -34.61 2.37 15.21
C LYS A 58 -36.10 2.71 15.24
N THR A 59 -36.45 3.83 15.87
CA THR A 59 -37.84 4.31 15.93
C THR A 59 -38.42 4.57 14.53
N LEU A 60 -37.62 5.12 13.61
CA LEU A 60 -38.05 5.34 12.22
C LEU A 60 -38.25 4.02 11.46
N ILE A 61 -37.36 3.04 11.67
CA ILE A 61 -37.46 1.69 11.10
C ILE A 61 -38.71 0.99 11.61
N ASP A 62 -38.93 0.97 12.93
CA ASP A 62 -40.12 0.38 13.57
C ASP A 62 -41.41 1.09 13.12
N GLY A 63 -41.32 2.37 12.76
CA GLY A 63 -42.38 3.17 12.17
C GLY A 63 -42.63 2.94 10.67
N GLY A 64 -41.95 1.96 10.06
CA GLY A 64 -42.17 1.54 8.67
C GLY A 64 -41.64 2.51 7.61
N VAL A 65 -40.53 3.21 7.90
CA VAL A 65 -39.84 4.02 6.87
C VAL A 65 -39.38 3.13 5.71
N ASP A 66 -39.61 3.57 4.48
CA ASP A 66 -39.06 2.88 3.29
C ASP A 66 -37.56 3.16 3.18
N LEU A 67 -36.73 2.13 3.24
CA LEU A 67 -35.26 2.22 3.20
C LEU A 67 -34.68 2.08 1.79
N ASN A 68 -35.51 2.02 0.75
CA ASN A 68 -35.07 1.96 -0.65
C ASN A 68 -34.72 3.35 -1.19
N PHE A 69 -33.52 3.83 -0.87
CA PHE A 69 -33.03 5.12 -1.36
C PHE A 69 -32.60 5.08 -2.83
N LYS A 70 -32.78 6.19 -3.56
CA LYS A 70 -32.43 6.29 -4.99
C LYS A 70 -30.93 6.27 -5.34
N GLN A 71 -30.03 6.58 -4.40
CA GLN A 71 -28.60 6.84 -4.73
C GLN A 71 -27.61 5.82 -4.15
N LYS A 72 -27.62 5.63 -2.82
CA LYS A 72 -26.73 4.70 -2.10
C LYS A 72 -27.56 3.73 -1.29
N SER A 73 -27.12 2.49 -1.23
CA SER A 73 -27.73 1.47 -0.38
C SER A 73 -27.69 1.92 1.08
N VAL A 74 -28.73 1.56 1.83
CA VAL A 74 -28.79 1.81 3.27
C VAL A 74 -27.64 1.11 4.02
N LEU A 75 -27.24 -0.08 3.56
CA LEU A 75 -26.10 -0.81 4.11
C LEU A 75 -24.77 -0.10 3.81
N GLU A 76 -24.59 0.43 2.60
CA GLU A 76 -23.37 1.19 2.25
C GLU A 76 -23.21 2.42 3.15
N ARG A 77 -24.31 3.11 3.45
CA ARG A 77 -24.30 4.25 4.39
C ARG A 77 -24.00 3.81 5.81
N ALA A 78 -24.53 2.67 6.26
CA ALA A 78 -24.25 2.15 7.59
C ALA A 78 -22.78 1.75 7.78
N VAL A 79 -22.20 1.09 6.78
CA VAL A 79 -20.83 0.57 6.84
C VAL A 79 -19.81 1.66 7.09
N VAL A 80 -19.94 2.80 6.42
CA VAL A 80 -18.99 3.92 6.56
C VAL A 80 -19.08 4.67 7.90
N THR A 81 -19.96 4.23 8.81
CA THR A 81 -20.09 4.78 10.17
C THR A 81 -19.42 3.93 11.26
N ASP A 82 -18.85 2.78 10.87
CA ASP A 82 -18.30 1.79 11.79
C ASP A 82 -19.27 1.40 12.92
N SER A 83 -20.54 1.17 12.56
CA SER A 83 -21.61 0.83 13.49
C SER A 83 -22.22 -0.51 13.13
N VAL A 84 -21.74 -1.59 13.77
CA VAL A 84 -22.30 -2.95 13.59
C VAL A 84 -23.78 -2.97 13.94
N GLU A 85 -24.20 -2.33 15.04
CA GLU A 85 -25.61 -2.23 15.43
C GLU A 85 -26.49 -1.62 14.33
N LEU A 86 -25.98 -0.61 13.62
CA LEU A 86 -26.71 0.02 12.50
C LEU A 86 -26.82 -0.93 11.31
N VAL A 87 -25.75 -1.66 11.00
CA VAL A 87 -25.75 -2.69 9.97
C VAL A 87 -26.76 -3.79 10.31
N GLU A 88 -26.79 -4.25 11.57
CA GLU A 88 -27.73 -5.26 12.06
C GLU A 88 -29.18 -4.81 11.99
N MET A 89 -29.48 -3.54 12.34
CA MET A 89 -30.83 -2.99 12.18
C MET A 89 -31.31 -3.07 10.74
N PHE A 90 -30.45 -2.78 9.76
CA PHE A 90 -30.82 -2.88 8.35
C PHE A 90 -30.91 -4.31 7.83
N ILE A 91 -30.10 -5.23 8.36
CA ILE A 91 -30.28 -6.67 8.10
C ILE A 91 -31.65 -7.14 8.59
N ALA A 92 -32.02 -6.77 9.82
CA ALA A 92 -33.33 -7.09 10.40
C ALA A 92 -34.50 -6.47 9.61
N ALA A 93 -34.28 -5.30 9.01
CA ALA A 93 -35.24 -4.63 8.13
C ALA A 93 -35.31 -5.22 6.69
N GLY A 94 -34.64 -6.35 6.41
CA GLY A 94 -34.74 -7.06 5.15
C GLY A 94 -33.65 -6.75 4.12
N PHE A 95 -32.53 -6.14 4.54
CA PHE A 95 -31.37 -5.89 3.68
C PHE A 95 -30.23 -6.84 4.04
N PRO A 96 -30.21 -8.09 3.54
CA PRO A 96 -29.21 -9.07 3.91
C PRO A 96 -27.84 -8.74 3.31
N ILE A 97 -26.81 -9.23 3.99
CA ILE A 97 -25.45 -9.25 3.47
C ILE A 97 -25.24 -10.59 2.77
N THR A 98 -24.80 -10.50 1.52
CA THR A 98 -24.48 -11.61 0.63
C THR A 98 -23.02 -11.48 0.23
N GLU A 99 -22.43 -12.54 -0.31
CA GLU A 99 -21.06 -12.47 -0.84
C GLU A 99 -20.91 -11.40 -1.95
N GLU A 100 -21.96 -11.13 -2.73
CA GLU A 100 -21.90 -10.19 -3.84
C GLU A 100 -21.91 -8.72 -3.38
N ASN A 101 -22.89 -8.31 -2.57
CA ASN A 101 -22.92 -6.95 -2.03
C ASN A 101 -21.87 -6.75 -0.93
N GLY A 102 -21.56 -7.81 -0.16
CA GLY A 102 -20.59 -7.81 0.92
C GLY A 102 -19.20 -7.37 0.49
N LYS A 103 -18.76 -7.71 -0.74
CA LYS A 103 -17.46 -7.23 -1.28
C LYS A 103 -17.42 -5.72 -1.44
N MET A 104 -18.53 -5.11 -1.87
CA MET A 104 -18.64 -3.66 -1.98
C MET A 104 -18.67 -3.01 -0.60
N LEU A 105 -19.39 -3.62 0.35
CA LEU A 105 -19.41 -3.19 1.75
C LEU A 105 -18.00 -3.29 2.37
N LEU A 106 -17.26 -4.37 2.12
CA LEU A 106 -15.87 -4.51 2.57
C LEU A 106 -14.95 -3.46 1.97
N TYR A 107 -15.09 -3.14 0.67
CA TYR A 107 -14.36 -2.05 0.04
C TYR A 107 -14.59 -0.72 0.77
N TYR A 108 -15.85 -0.35 0.99
CA TYR A 108 -16.18 0.92 1.67
C TYR A 108 -15.73 0.92 3.13
N GLY A 109 -15.89 -0.18 3.85
CA GLY A 109 -15.42 -0.30 5.22
C GLY A 109 -13.90 -0.14 5.31
N ALA A 110 -13.17 -0.77 4.39
CA ALA A 110 -11.71 -0.68 4.31
C ALA A 110 -11.22 0.72 3.92
N GLU A 111 -11.87 1.37 2.96
CA GLU A 111 -11.56 2.74 2.54
C GLU A 111 -11.77 3.74 3.69
N GLN A 112 -12.80 3.55 4.51
CA GLN A 112 -13.14 4.48 5.60
C GLN A 112 -12.52 4.12 6.95
N GLY A 113 -11.80 2.99 7.05
CA GLY A 113 -11.22 2.54 8.32
C GLY A 113 -12.25 2.01 9.32
N ALA A 114 -13.41 1.54 8.85
CA ALA A 114 -14.49 1.00 9.69
C ALA A 114 -14.14 -0.42 10.18
N GLU A 115 -13.22 -0.51 11.14
CA GLU A 115 -12.65 -1.77 11.64
C GLU A 115 -13.70 -2.75 12.17
N ASN A 116 -14.63 -2.28 13.02
CA ASN A 116 -15.62 -3.15 13.65
C ASN A 116 -16.55 -3.75 12.60
N VAL A 117 -16.97 -2.94 11.63
CA VAL A 117 -17.81 -3.43 10.53
C VAL A 117 -17.04 -4.36 9.59
N VAL A 118 -15.77 -4.08 9.28
CA VAL A 118 -14.95 -4.96 8.44
C VAL A 118 -14.76 -6.33 9.09
N ARG A 119 -14.52 -6.38 10.41
CA ARG A 119 -14.49 -7.63 11.19
C ARG A 119 -15.82 -8.37 11.11
N PHE A 120 -16.92 -7.70 11.41
CA PHE A 120 -18.28 -8.28 11.32
C PHE A 120 -18.58 -8.88 9.93
N LEU A 121 -18.23 -8.16 8.85
CA LEU A 121 -18.45 -8.64 7.48
C LEU A 121 -17.69 -9.94 7.18
N ILE A 122 -16.45 -10.07 7.66
CA ILE A 122 -15.61 -11.25 7.39
C ILE A 122 -15.95 -12.39 8.34
N GLU A 123 -15.96 -12.12 9.64
CA GLU A 123 -16.03 -13.15 10.69
C GLU A 123 -17.46 -13.67 10.88
N GLU A 124 -18.46 -12.78 10.86
CA GLU A 124 -19.85 -13.17 11.11
C GLU A 124 -20.66 -13.37 9.83
N LYS A 125 -20.37 -12.60 8.77
CA LYS A 125 -21.10 -12.72 7.48
C LYS A 125 -20.35 -13.55 6.45
N GLY A 126 -19.14 -14.01 6.75
CA GLY A 126 -18.37 -14.89 5.88
C GLY A 126 -18.02 -14.27 4.53
N VAL A 127 -18.01 -12.93 4.43
CA VAL A 127 -17.68 -12.26 3.17
C VAL A 127 -16.19 -12.45 2.91
N ASN A 128 -15.83 -12.98 1.75
CA ASN A 128 -14.43 -13.29 1.45
C ASN A 128 -13.64 -12.00 1.13
N PRO A 129 -12.65 -11.60 1.97
CA PRO A 129 -11.91 -10.36 1.76
C PRO A 129 -10.95 -10.39 0.57
N ARG A 130 -10.66 -11.59 0.02
CA ARG A 130 -9.73 -11.79 -1.11
C ARG A 130 -10.37 -11.51 -2.45
N ARG A 131 -11.70 -11.67 -2.54
CA ARG A 131 -12.43 -11.58 -3.79
C ARG A 131 -12.69 -10.14 -4.17
N ARG A 132 -12.50 -9.83 -5.45
CA ARG A 132 -12.88 -8.53 -5.99
C ARG A 132 -14.37 -8.44 -6.25
N SER A 133 -14.92 -7.23 -6.12
CA SER A 133 -16.29 -6.96 -6.55
C SER A 133 -16.41 -7.08 -8.08
N LYS A 134 -17.63 -7.14 -8.63
CA LYS A 134 -17.85 -7.10 -10.09
C LYS A 134 -17.28 -5.85 -10.77
N ARG A 135 -17.02 -4.78 -10.02
CA ARG A 135 -16.38 -3.54 -10.50
C ARG A 135 -14.86 -3.55 -10.33
N ASP A 136 -14.28 -4.72 -10.07
CA ASP A 136 -12.84 -4.92 -9.88
C ASP A 136 -12.26 -4.20 -8.65
N PHE A 137 -13.10 -3.95 -7.64
CA PHE A 137 -12.67 -3.32 -6.40
C PHE A 137 -12.15 -4.34 -5.39
N SER A 138 -11.07 -3.99 -4.69
CA SER A 138 -10.44 -4.80 -3.63
C SER A 138 -10.45 -4.04 -2.30
N ALA A 139 -10.85 -4.74 -1.23
CA ALA A 139 -10.85 -4.18 0.13
C ALA A 139 -9.42 -3.86 0.59
N LEU A 140 -8.45 -4.74 0.31
CA LEU A 140 -7.07 -4.51 0.71
C LEU A 140 -6.42 -3.37 -0.09
N ALA A 141 -6.71 -3.23 -1.39
CA ALA A 141 -6.26 -2.08 -2.17
C ALA A 141 -6.87 -0.75 -1.68
N ALA A 142 -8.14 -0.77 -1.26
CA ALA A 142 -8.80 0.39 -0.66
C ALA A 142 -8.15 0.77 0.68
N ALA A 143 -7.86 -0.23 1.53
CA ALA A 143 -7.14 -0.01 2.77
C ALA A 143 -5.76 0.60 2.52
N ARG A 144 -4.94 0.05 1.62
CA ARG A 144 -3.61 0.61 1.28
C ARG A 144 -3.65 2.07 0.84
N SER A 145 -4.70 2.45 0.12
CA SER A 145 -4.84 3.80 -0.44
C SER A 145 -5.46 4.79 0.55
N SER A 146 -5.95 4.31 1.70
CA SER A 146 -6.66 5.13 2.67
C SER A 146 -5.75 5.58 3.82
N ARG A 147 -5.88 6.84 4.19
CA ARG A 147 -5.25 7.40 5.40
C ARG A 147 -5.94 6.97 6.71
N PHE A 148 -7.13 6.38 6.62
CA PHE A 148 -7.98 6.01 7.77
C PHE A 148 -7.87 4.52 8.12
N SER A 149 -7.27 3.70 7.27
CA SER A 149 -7.26 2.24 7.36
C SER A 149 -6.17 1.66 8.27
N LYS A 150 -5.57 2.46 9.17
CA LYS A 150 -4.39 2.05 9.94
C LYS A 150 -4.57 0.73 10.69
N ASP A 151 -5.77 0.49 11.24
CA ASP A 151 -6.09 -0.75 11.95
C ASP A 151 -6.73 -1.82 11.03
N VAL A 152 -7.40 -1.39 9.94
CA VAL A 152 -8.02 -2.29 8.97
C VAL A 152 -6.99 -3.00 8.09
N LEU A 153 -5.96 -2.29 7.62
CA LEU A 153 -4.95 -2.83 6.73
C LEU A 153 -4.19 -4.02 7.36
N PRO A 154 -3.64 -3.91 8.59
CA PRO A 154 -3.03 -5.05 9.27
C PRO A 154 -4.00 -6.20 9.49
N TYR A 155 -5.25 -5.92 9.88
CA TYR A 155 -6.27 -6.94 10.08
C TYR A 155 -6.58 -7.71 8.79
N LEU A 156 -6.78 -7.02 7.67
CA LEU A 156 -7.02 -7.66 6.37
C LEU A 156 -5.83 -8.54 5.96
N ILE A 157 -4.60 -8.07 6.16
CA ILE A 157 -3.40 -8.88 5.90
C ILE A 157 -3.40 -10.13 6.79
N GLU A 158 -3.64 -9.97 8.09
CA GLU A 158 -3.64 -11.08 9.03
C GLU A 158 -4.70 -12.15 8.66
N ILE A 159 -5.95 -11.73 8.43
CA ILE A 159 -7.04 -12.65 8.17
C ILE A 159 -6.86 -13.38 6.84
N MET A 160 -6.40 -12.67 5.81
CA MET A 160 -6.14 -13.28 4.51
C MET A 160 -4.96 -14.24 4.60
N LEU A 161 -3.90 -13.97 5.37
CA LEU A 161 -2.80 -14.92 5.55
C LEU A 161 -3.25 -16.25 6.21
N LYS A 162 -4.28 -16.23 7.07
CA LYS A 162 -4.84 -17.42 7.73
C LYS A 162 -5.67 -18.30 6.79
N THR A 163 -6.40 -17.71 5.84
CA THR A 163 -7.30 -18.45 4.92
C THR A 163 -6.57 -19.04 3.70
N LYS A 164 -5.39 -19.66 3.90
CA LYS A 164 -4.57 -20.20 2.79
C LYS A 164 -5.32 -21.20 1.90
N SER A 165 -6.26 -21.95 2.46
CA SER A 165 -7.11 -22.90 1.72
C SER A 165 -8.07 -22.23 0.74
N GLU A 166 -8.34 -20.93 0.91
CA GLU A 166 -9.18 -20.14 0.01
C GLU A 166 -8.35 -19.42 -1.07
N ARG A 167 -7.03 -19.63 -1.10
CA ARG A 167 -6.18 -19.20 -2.21
C ARG A 167 -6.64 -19.93 -3.48
N LEU A 168 -6.97 -19.18 -4.51
CA LEU A 168 -7.12 -19.75 -5.85
C LEU A 168 -5.73 -20.14 -6.39
N PRO A 169 -5.65 -21.12 -7.31
CA PRO A 169 -4.39 -21.52 -7.89
C PRO A 169 -3.69 -20.33 -8.55
N ALA A 170 -2.36 -20.31 -8.43
CA ALA A 170 -1.54 -19.23 -8.94
C ALA A 170 -1.78 -19.00 -10.45
N PRO A 171 -1.73 -17.76 -10.96
CA PRO A 171 -2.06 -17.46 -12.34
C PRO A 171 -1.11 -18.18 -13.32
N LYS A 172 -1.67 -18.82 -14.36
CA LYS A 172 -0.94 -19.67 -15.32
C LYS A 172 -0.15 -18.93 -16.40
N LYS A 173 -0.30 -17.61 -16.50
CA LYS A 173 0.59 -16.80 -17.31
C LYS A 173 1.24 -15.79 -16.41
N LEU A 174 2.55 -15.87 -16.47
CA LEU A 174 3.47 -14.82 -16.20
C LEU A 174 2.86 -13.45 -16.68
N HIS A 175 3.32 -12.32 -16.18
CA HIS A 175 4.74 -12.30 -16.09
C HIS A 175 5.25 -11.31 -15.05
N GLU A 176 5.93 -11.71 -13.96
CA GLU A 176 6.74 -12.93 -13.82
C GLU A 176 6.91 -13.53 -12.43
N LEU A 177 5.89 -13.41 -11.57
CA LEU A 177 5.97 -13.89 -10.19
C LEU A 177 4.64 -14.56 -9.82
N THR A 178 4.51 -15.87 -10.02
CA THR A 178 3.35 -16.63 -9.50
C THR A 178 3.64 -17.05 -8.06
N GLU A 179 2.62 -17.16 -7.20
CA GLU A 179 2.83 -17.58 -5.81
C GLU A 179 3.56 -18.91 -5.75
N GLU A 180 3.14 -19.85 -6.59
CA GLU A 180 3.75 -21.17 -6.71
C GLU A 180 5.23 -21.09 -7.12
N ASN A 181 5.58 -20.27 -8.13
CA ASN A 181 6.98 -20.10 -8.54
C ASN A 181 7.80 -19.40 -7.46
N MET A 182 7.28 -18.33 -6.86
CA MET A 182 7.99 -17.56 -5.83
C MET A 182 8.21 -18.42 -4.58
N LEU A 183 7.17 -19.10 -4.08
CA LEU A 183 7.28 -19.98 -2.91
C LEU A 183 8.17 -21.20 -3.19
N ARG A 184 8.22 -21.71 -4.43
CA ARG A 184 9.14 -22.79 -4.82
C ARG A 184 10.61 -22.39 -4.70
N TRP A 185 10.95 -21.15 -5.05
CA TRP A 185 12.32 -20.64 -5.01
C TRP A 185 12.69 -19.99 -3.68
N LEU A 186 11.71 -19.56 -2.88
CA LEU A 186 11.91 -18.89 -1.60
C LEU A 186 12.90 -19.60 -0.67
N PRO A 187 12.86 -20.94 -0.48
CA PRO A 187 13.81 -21.64 0.38
C PRO A 187 15.26 -21.58 -0.12
N GLN A 188 15.46 -21.35 -1.42
CA GLN A 188 16.76 -21.32 -2.08
C GLN A 188 17.38 -19.91 -2.12
N ILE A 189 16.64 -18.88 -1.68
CA ILE A 189 17.16 -17.52 -1.58
C ILE A 189 18.04 -17.42 -0.33
N SER A 190 19.28 -16.97 -0.54
CA SER A 190 20.21 -16.70 0.55
C SER A 190 19.83 -15.39 1.24
N ILE A 191 19.39 -15.49 2.49
CA ILE A 191 19.06 -14.35 3.36
C ILE A 191 19.38 -14.72 4.80
N SER A 192 19.83 -13.74 5.58
CA SER A 192 20.13 -13.86 7.00
C SER A 192 18.94 -14.39 7.80
N GLU A 193 19.24 -15.18 8.83
CA GLU A 193 18.24 -15.89 9.62
C GLU A 193 17.20 -14.93 10.23
N HIS A 194 17.65 -13.80 10.78
CA HIS A 194 16.78 -12.81 11.40
C HIS A 194 15.88 -12.06 10.40
N LYS A 195 16.24 -11.97 9.11
CA LYS A 195 15.40 -11.37 8.05
C LYS A 195 14.57 -12.37 7.26
N ARG A 196 14.86 -13.67 7.38
CA ARG A 196 14.17 -14.74 6.64
C ARG A 196 12.66 -14.69 6.83
N LYS A 197 12.19 -14.53 8.08
CA LYS A 197 10.76 -14.44 8.38
C LYS A 197 10.13 -13.22 7.70
N LYS A 198 10.74 -12.04 7.86
CA LYS A 198 10.25 -10.80 7.23
C LYS A 198 10.21 -10.91 5.71
N PHE A 199 11.24 -11.49 5.09
CA PHE A 199 11.26 -11.73 3.65
C PHE A 199 10.15 -12.70 3.21
N GLN A 200 9.94 -13.79 3.96
CA GLN A 200 8.81 -14.69 3.70
C GLN A 200 7.47 -13.97 3.83
N ASP A 201 7.27 -13.15 4.87
CA ASP A 201 6.05 -12.37 5.08
C ASP A 201 5.80 -11.38 3.92
N ILE A 202 6.86 -10.70 3.45
CA ILE A 202 6.82 -9.84 2.24
C ILE A 202 6.32 -10.63 1.05
N ILE A 203 6.92 -11.79 0.75
CA ILE A 203 6.56 -12.60 -0.42
C ILE A 203 5.15 -13.18 -0.29
N GLU A 204 4.76 -13.69 0.88
CA GLU A 204 3.39 -14.19 1.12
C GLU A 204 2.34 -13.08 0.99
N SER A 205 2.68 -11.84 1.37
CA SER A 205 1.78 -10.69 1.24
C SER A 205 1.56 -10.24 -0.21
N LEU A 206 2.47 -10.53 -1.14
CA LEU A 206 2.30 -10.24 -2.57
C LEU A 206 1.12 -11.02 -3.17
N PHE A 207 0.83 -12.21 -2.64
CA PHE A 207 -0.18 -13.14 -3.16
C PHE A 207 -1.45 -13.17 -2.31
N ILE A 208 -1.63 -12.15 -1.49
CA ILE A 208 -2.72 -12.11 -0.52
C ILE A 208 -4.08 -11.77 -1.14
N GLU A 209 -4.13 -11.20 -2.36
CA GLU A 209 -5.37 -10.91 -3.09
C GLU A 209 -5.51 -11.79 -4.34
N GLU A 210 -6.75 -12.03 -4.77
CA GLU A 210 -7.07 -12.87 -5.93
C GLU A 210 -6.40 -12.40 -7.23
N HIS A 211 -6.26 -11.07 -7.43
CA HIS A 211 -5.79 -10.46 -8.68
C HIS A 211 -4.98 -9.16 -8.50
N SER A 212 -4.22 -9.00 -7.41
CA SER A 212 -3.41 -7.79 -7.21
C SER A 212 -1.94 -8.08 -7.02
N ILE A 213 -1.21 -8.10 -8.13
CA ILE A 213 0.21 -7.78 -8.13
C ILE A 213 0.38 -6.68 -9.16
N LYS A 214 -0.04 -5.47 -8.79
CA LYS A 214 0.47 -4.31 -9.53
C LYS A 214 1.91 -4.11 -9.11
N LEU A 215 2.72 -3.69 -10.05
CA LEU A 215 4.12 -3.39 -9.80
C LEU A 215 4.27 -2.36 -8.65
N THR A 216 3.35 -1.40 -8.59
CA THR A 216 3.26 -0.41 -7.49
C THR A 216 3.14 -1.06 -6.13
N ASP A 217 2.31 -2.11 -6.00
CA ASP A 217 2.06 -2.80 -4.73
C ASP A 217 3.31 -3.57 -4.26
N PHE A 218 4.07 -4.14 -5.20
CA PHE A 218 5.36 -4.77 -4.92
C PHE A 218 6.35 -3.78 -4.32
N TYR A 219 6.49 -2.60 -4.92
CA TYR A 219 7.35 -1.53 -4.40
C TYR A 219 6.91 -0.99 -3.05
N TYR A 220 5.59 -0.92 -2.78
CA TYR A 220 5.09 -0.58 -1.45
C TYR A 220 5.44 -1.66 -0.41
N THR A 221 5.52 -2.92 -0.80
CA THR A 221 5.76 -4.02 0.16
C THR A 221 7.22 -4.06 0.64
N ILE A 222 8.16 -3.52 -0.14
CA ILE A 222 9.58 -3.39 0.23
C ILE A 222 9.91 -2.04 0.91
N GLU A 223 8.95 -1.45 1.62
CA GLU A 223 8.99 -0.06 2.14
C GLU A 223 10.23 0.31 2.97
N GLU A 224 10.78 -0.61 3.75
CA GLU A 224 11.97 -0.34 4.56
C GLU A 224 13.26 -0.26 3.72
N GLN A 225 13.20 -0.62 2.44
CA GLN A 225 14.29 -0.57 1.46
C GLN A 225 15.60 -1.17 1.95
N ASP A 226 15.52 -2.24 2.75
CA ASP A 226 16.68 -2.96 3.25
C ASP A 226 17.41 -3.65 2.09
N PRO A 227 18.71 -3.41 1.87
CA PRO A 227 19.45 -3.95 0.74
C PRO A 227 19.42 -5.47 0.65
N GLU A 228 19.48 -6.17 1.78
CA GLU A 228 19.47 -7.63 1.79
C GLU A 228 18.11 -8.17 1.33
N ILE A 229 17.01 -7.55 1.78
CA ILE A 229 15.65 -7.86 1.33
C ILE A 229 15.48 -7.51 -0.15
N ILE A 230 15.97 -6.36 -0.62
CA ILE A 230 15.86 -5.97 -2.04
C ILE A 230 16.64 -6.91 -2.94
N PHE A 231 17.86 -7.30 -2.56
CA PHE A 231 18.62 -8.28 -3.35
C PHE A 231 17.97 -9.66 -3.29
N ALA A 232 17.41 -10.07 -2.16
CA ALA A 232 16.63 -11.30 -2.07
C ALA A 232 15.41 -11.25 -3.01
N CYS A 233 14.72 -10.12 -3.08
CA CYS A 233 13.64 -9.86 -4.03
C CYS A 233 14.11 -9.91 -5.49
N LEU A 234 15.23 -9.26 -5.83
CA LEU A 234 15.82 -9.29 -7.17
C LEU A 234 16.21 -10.71 -7.62
N GLU A 235 16.84 -11.49 -6.73
CA GLU A 235 17.20 -12.88 -7.01
C GLU A 235 15.97 -13.78 -7.13
N LEU A 236 14.96 -13.55 -6.29
CA LEU A 236 13.71 -14.28 -6.36
C LEU A 236 12.96 -13.96 -7.66
N ILE A 237 12.94 -12.70 -8.07
CA ILE A 237 12.44 -12.28 -9.39
C ILE A 237 13.18 -13.08 -10.46
N LYS A 238 14.51 -12.96 -10.57
CA LYS A 238 15.31 -13.68 -11.59
C LYS A 238 15.02 -15.18 -11.67
N LYS A 239 14.74 -15.84 -10.54
CA LYS A 239 14.42 -17.28 -10.49
C LYS A 239 12.97 -17.61 -10.85
N ALA A 240 12.03 -16.75 -10.48
CA ALA A 240 10.60 -16.97 -10.72
C ALA A 240 10.18 -16.55 -12.14
N ILE A 241 10.92 -15.61 -12.73
CA ILE A 241 10.84 -15.23 -14.14
C ILE A 241 11.31 -16.39 -15.01
N THR A 242 10.44 -16.90 -15.88
CA THR A 242 10.80 -18.00 -16.81
C THR A 242 11.22 -17.49 -18.20
N LEU A 243 11.02 -16.22 -18.51
CA LEU A 243 11.57 -15.61 -19.73
C LEU A 243 13.04 -15.32 -19.52
N ASP A 244 13.86 -15.56 -20.54
CA ASP A 244 15.27 -15.18 -20.49
C ASP A 244 15.41 -13.65 -20.35
N PRO A 245 16.42 -13.15 -19.62
CA PRO A 245 16.68 -11.72 -19.52
C PRO A 245 16.89 -11.12 -20.91
N THR A 246 16.27 -9.98 -21.16
CA THR A 246 16.37 -9.28 -22.45
C THR A 246 17.10 -7.95 -22.30
N ASN A 247 18.04 -7.70 -23.20
CA ASN A 247 18.75 -6.42 -23.21
C ASN A 247 17.96 -5.40 -24.01
N LYS A 248 17.70 -4.24 -23.42
CA LYS A 248 16.86 -3.20 -24.01
C LYS A 248 17.58 -1.87 -24.09
N THR A 249 17.49 -1.21 -25.25
CA THR A 249 17.92 0.19 -25.42
C THR A 249 16.71 1.06 -25.71
N SER A 250 16.59 2.20 -25.02
CA SER A 250 15.49 3.16 -25.19
C SER A 250 15.97 4.60 -25.01
N LYS A 251 15.24 5.57 -25.55
CA LYS A 251 15.55 7.00 -25.34
C LYS A 251 15.25 7.45 -23.91
N THR A 252 14.15 6.95 -23.36
CA THR A 252 13.67 7.17 -21.98
C THR A 252 12.73 6.03 -21.63
N ILE A 253 12.48 5.83 -20.34
CA ILE A 253 11.46 4.94 -19.82
C ILE A 253 10.25 5.79 -19.43
N SER A 254 9.08 5.43 -19.95
CA SER A 254 7.80 6.02 -19.58
C SER A 254 7.15 5.22 -18.44
N GLY A 255 6.30 5.89 -17.66
CA GLY A 255 5.54 5.26 -16.57
C GLY A 255 6.15 5.46 -15.19
N LYS A 256 5.29 5.42 -14.16
CA LYS A 256 5.67 5.66 -12.76
C LYS A 256 6.38 4.47 -12.11
N THR A 257 6.18 3.26 -12.61
CA THR A 257 6.72 2.06 -11.97
C THR A 257 7.11 1.05 -13.04
N ASN A 258 8.35 0.60 -13.00
CA ASN A 258 8.94 -0.27 -14.01
C ASN A 258 9.88 -1.32 -13.37
N ILE A 259 9.87 -2.53 -13.93
CA ILE A 259 10.85 -3.57 -13.67
C ILE A 259 11.35 -4.04 -15.03
N HIS A 260 12.67 -4.08 -15.21
CA HIS A 260 13.31 -4.60 -16.41
C HIS A 260 14.12 -5.84 -16.07
N HIS A 261 13.78 -6.98 -16.68
CA HIS A 261 14.54 -8.22 -16.54
C HIS A 261 15.61 -8.32 -17.64
N GLY A 262 16.87 -8.14 -17.24
CA GLY A 262 18.04 -8.07 -18.12
C GLY A 262 18.77 -6.73 -17.99
N ASP A 263 19.59 -6.40 -19.00
CA ASP A 263 20.33 -5.13 -19.03
C ASP A 263 19.51 -4.03 -19.71
N LEU A 264 19.64 -2.80 -19.20
CA LEU A 264 18.88 -1.66 -19.68
C LEU A 264 19.79 -0.48 -20.02
N ARG A 265 19.67 0.03 -21.23
CA ARG A 265 20.36 1.24 -21.69
C ARG A 265 19.37 2.35 -22.03
N ILE A 266 19.57 3.51 -21.42
CA ILE A 266 18.84 4.75 -21.69
C ILE A 266 19.79 5.73 -22.37
N THR A 267 19.45 6.21 -23.57
CA THR A 267 20.38 7.02 -24.38
C THR A 267 20.32 8.52 -24.10
N GLY A 268 19.44 8.98 -23.22
CA GLY A 268 19.33 10.37 -22.79
C GLY A 268 19.19 10.49 -21.29
N ASP A 269 18.69 11.64 -20.84
CA ASP A 269 18.37 11.87 -19.43
C ASP A 269 17.19 11.00 -18.98
N GLN A 270 17.17 10.64 -17.70
CA GLN A 270 16.10 9.88 -17.11
C GLN A 270 15.65 10.43 -15.76
N ASP A 271 14.38 10.81 -15.71
CA ASP A 271 13.66 11.05 -14.46
C ASP A 271 13.11 9.72 -13.92
N ILE A 272 13.71 9.18 -12.85
CA ILE A 272 13.39 7.84 -12.32
C ILE A 272 12.37 7.97 -11.18
N HIS A 273 11.17 7.43 -11.39
CA HIS A 273 10.14 7.29 -10.35
C HIS A 273 10.28 6.00 -9.52
N SER A 274 10.06 4.82 -10.09
CA SER A 274 10.32 3.54 -9.43
C SER A 274 10.81 2.56 -10.48
N LEU A 275 12.11 2.27 -10.45
CA LEU A 275 12.77 1.43 -11.44
C LEU A 275 13.61 0.36 -10.74
N MET A 276 13.46 -0.88 -11.21
CA MET A 276 14.27 -2.01 -10.80
C MET A 276 14.80 -2.69 -12.06
N VAL A 277 16.10 -2.93 -12.11
CA VAL A 277 16.78 -3.58 -13.22
C VAL A 277 17.49 -4.80 -12.67
N THR A 278 17.20 -6.00 -13.18
CA THR A 278 17.82 -7.22 -12.64
C THR A 278 19.29 -7.38 -13.06
N GLY A 279 19.68 -6.80 -14.19
CA GLY A 279 21.05 -6.75 -14.72
C GLY A 279 21.69 -5.38 -14.56
N ASP A 280 22.45 -4.96 -15.56
CA ASP A 280 23.16 -3.68 -15.59
C ASP A 280 22.26 -2.54 -16.10
N LEU A 281 22.46 -1.33 -15.56
CA LEU A 281 21.79 -0.11 -16.00
C LEU A 281 22.83 0.88 -16.55
N ILE A 282 22.61 1.40 -17.75
CA ILE A 282 23.40 2.47 -18.33
C ILE A 282 22.46 3.62 -18.70
N VAL A 283 22.70 4.82 -18.19
CA VAL A 283 21.99 6.04 -18.59
C VAL A 283 23.00 7.04 -19.14
N ALA A 284 22.95 7.32 -20.44
CA ALA A 284 23.98 8.13 -21.09
C ALA A 284 24.04 9.59 -20.59
N GLY A 285 22.96 10.11 -20.00
CA GLY A 285 22.87 11.50 -19.51
C GLY A 285 22.65 11.60 -18.00
N HIS A 286 21.85 12.60 -17.60
CA HIS A 286 21.50 12.88 -16.22
C HIS A 286 20.43 11.93 -15.68
N VAL A 287 20.59 11.49 -14.44
CA VAL A 287 19.59 10.71 -13.70
C VAL A 287 19.09 11.49 -12.49
N SER A 288 17.77 11.64 -12.38
CA SER A 288 17.11 12.23 -11.19
C SER A 288 16.24 11.22 -10.45
N ASN A 289 16.40 11.14 -9.13
CA ASN A 289 15.62 10.32 -8.23
C ASN A 289 15.22 11.14 -6.97
N VAL A 290 14.23 12.01 -7.12
CA VAL A 290 13.77 12.92 -6.05
C VAL A 290 12.90 12.21 -4.99
N GLN A 291 12.53 12.91 -3.91
CA GLN A 291 11.76 12.36 -2.81
C GLN A 291 10.52 11.54 -3.25
N GLY A 292 10.31 10.38 -2.62
CA GLY A 292 9.20 9.46 -2.91
C GLY A 292 9.43 8.56 -4.13
N ARG A 293 10.67 8.48 -4.62
CA ARG A 293 11.09 7.69 -5.77
C ARG A 293 12.23 6.76 -5.40
N GLN A 294 12.47 5.73 -6.21
CA GLN A 294 13.41 4.66 -5.87
C GLN A 294 14.07 4.03 -7.10
N LEU A 295 15.32 3.62 -6.95
CA LEU A 295 16.11 2.96 -7.99
C LEU A 295 16.85 1.74 -7.43
N PHE A 296 16.60 0.56 -7.99
CA PHE A 296 17.29 -0.67 -7.62
C PHE A 296 17.95 -1.31 -8.84
N VAL A 297 19.25 -1.59 -8.76
CA VAL A 297 20.02 -2.18 -9.84
C VAL A 297 20.73 -3.43 -9.33
N GLY A 298 20.45 -4.58 -9.95
CA GLY A 298 21.05 -5.86 -9.57
C GLY A 298 22.53 -5.97 -9.95
N GLY A 299 22.92 -5.35 -11.06
CA GLY A 299 24.30 -5.30 -11.56
C GLY A 299 24.97 -3.94 -11.37
N ASN A 300 25.75 -3.52 -12.37
CA ASN A 300 26.42 -2.23 -12.42
C ASN A 300 25.49 -1.11 -12.86
N PHE A 301 25.75 0.11 -12.39
CA PHE A 301 25.08 1.31 -12.84
C PHE A 301 26.08 2.35 -13.35
N GLU A 302 25.93 2.78 -14.61
CA GLU A 302 26.70 3.86 -15.21
C GLU A 302 25.79 5.04 -15.62
N CYS A 303 26.18 6.26 -15.25
CA CYS A 303 25.53 7.48 -15.76
C CYS A 303 26.50 8.66 -15.92
N GLU A 304 26.10 9.73 -16.61
CA GLU A 304 26.94 10.93 -16.68
C GLU A 304 26.90 11.67 -15.34
N THR A 305 25.69 12.01 -14.88
CA THR A 305 25.48 12.64 -13.58
C THR A 305 24.24 12.08 -12.89
N MET A 306 24.25 12.03 -11.56
CA MET A 306 23.12 11.56 -10.76
C MET A 306 22.77 12.57 -9.67
N TYR A 307 21.47 12.82 -9.51
CA TYR A 307 20.88 13.46 -8.35
C TYR A 307 19.91 12.50 -7.65
N THR A 308 20.06 12.32 -6.33
CA THR A 308 19.15 11.47 -5.55
C THR A 308 18.79 12.09 -4.20
N GLU A 309 17.51 11.97 -3.86
CA GLU A 309 16.91 12.15 -2.52
C GLU A 309 16.18 10.86 -2.06
N GLY A 310 15.99 9.92 -2.98
CA GLY A 310 15.36 8.63 -2.74
C GLY A 310 16.38 7.51 -2.47
N PRO A 311 15.89 6.33 -2.06
CA PRO A 311 16.70 5.12 -1.93
C PRO A 311 17.25 4.68 -3.30
N VAL A 312 18.57 4.47 -3.35
CA VAL A 312 19.27 3.94 -4.52
C VAL A 312 20.14 2.77 -4.07
N ILE A 313 19.87 1.57 -4.56
CA ILE A 313 20.62 0.36 -4.16
C ILE A 313 21.19 -0.33 -5.40
N ILE A 314 22.50 -0.55 -5.40
CA ILE A 314 23.27 -1.05 -6.54
C ILE A 314 24.07 -2.28 -6.13
N GLY A 315 23.85 -3.40 -6.80
CA GLY A 315 24.50 -4.68 -6.51
C GLY A 315 25.96 -4.79 -6.99
N GLY A 316 26.30 -4.04 -8.03
CA GLY A 316 27.65 -3.93 -8.59
C GLY A 316 28.31 -2.59 -8.26
N ASN A 317 28.96 -2.03 -9.28
CA ASN A 317 29.64 -0.73 -9.20
C ASN A 317 28.70 0.40 -9.63
N LEU A 318 28.91 1.58 -9.06
CA LEU A 318 28.36 2.84 -9.57
C LEU A 318 29.49 3.62 -10.23
N LYS A 319 29.32 4.00 -11.49
CA LYS A 319 30.25 4.88 -12.22
C LYS A 319 29.52 6.12 -12.73
N ALA A 320 29.99 7.31 -12.32
CA ALA A 320 29.48 8.57 -12.83
C ALA A 320 30.56 9.66 -12.90
N ILE A 321 30.31 10.76 -13.63
CA ILE A 321 31.15 11.95 -13.51
C ILE A 321 30.82 12.65 -12.19
N LYS A 322 29.53 12.88 -11.93
CA LYS A 322 29.08 13.56 -10.70
C LYS A 322 27.92 12.82 -10.04
N VAL A 323 28.02 12.64 -8.73
CA VAL A 323 26.93 12.13 -7.88
C VAL A 323 26.58 13.18 -6.83
N GLN A 324 25.31 13.55 -6.76
CA GLN A 324 24.78 14.41 -5.71
C GLN A 324 23.67 13.68 -4.96
N ALA A 325 23.88 13.48 -3.67
CA ALA A 325 22.95 12.84 -2.76
C ALA A 325 22.48 13.86 -1.71
N HIS A 326 21.18 14.08 -1.60
CA HIS A 326 20.61 15.16 -0.80
C HIS A 326 19.40 14.71 0.01
N TYR A 327 19.36 15.10 1.27
CA TYR A 327 18.19 15.12 2.16
C TYR A 327 17.54 13.75 2.41
N ASN A 328 16.75 13.65 3.48
CA ASN A 328 16.04 12.43 3.92
C ASN A 328 16.94 11.31 4.51
N ASP A 329 16.35 10.48 5.36
CA ASP A 329 16.93 9.32 6.03
C ASP A 329 17.16 8.11 5.10
N TYR A 330 16.94 8.26 3.79
CA TYR A 330 17.26 7.25 2.79
C TYR A 330 18.76 7.18 2.49
N ALA A 331 19.16 6.11 1.78
CA ALA A 331 20.55 5.85 1.44
C ALA A 331 20.76 5.59 -0.05
N LEU A 332 21.91 6.07 -0.55
CA LEU A 332 22.59 5.54 -1.72
C LEU A 332 23.56 4.44 -1.26
N GLU A 333 23.29 3.19 -1.63
CA GLU A 333 24.11 2.04 -1.27
C GLU A 333 24.68 1.33 -2.50
N VAL A 334 26.00 1.25 -2.57
CA VAL A 334 26.76 0.60 -3.64
C VAL A 334 27.51 -0.58 -3.06
N LYS A 335 27.11 -1.81 -3.40
CA LYS A 335 27.72 -3.00 -2.78
C LYS A 335 29.21 -3.14 -3.08
N GLN A 336 29.65 -2.72 -4.26
CA GLN A 336 31.06 -2.74 -4.67
C GLN A 336 31.66 -1.33 -4.63
N THR A 337 32.12 -0.82 -5.78
CA THR A 337 32.85 0.46 -5.85
C THR A 337 31.94 1.58 -6.34
N LEU A 338 31.95 2.71 -5.62
CA LEU A 338 31.43 3.99 -6.12
C LEU A 338 32.58 4.79 -6.72
N GLN A 339 32.57 4.91 -8.05
CA GLN A 339 33.53 5.66 -8.84
C GLN A 339 32.90 6.98 -9.32
N ALA A 340 33.47 8.11 -8.92
CA ALA A 340 33.03 9.43 -9.38
C ALA A 340 34.14 10.47 -9.45
N ASP A 341 34.02 11.44 -10.36
CA ASP A 341 34.91 12.62 -10.31
C ASP A 341 34.53 13.51 -9.13
N THR A 342 33.23 13.76 -8.94
CA THR A 342 32.72 14.53 -7.80
C THR A 342 31.57 13.82 -7.10
N LEU A 343 31.67 13.66 -5.78
CA LEU A 343 30.60 13.18 -4.90
C LEU A 343 30.19 14.31 -3.95
N ILE A 344 28.94 14.75 -3.99
CA ILE A 344 28.36 15.75 -3.09
C ILE A 344 27.32 15.07 -2.22
N ILE A 345 27.46 15.18 -0.91
CA ILE A 345 26.54 14.60 0.07
C ILE A 345 26.01 15.73 0.94
N SER A 346 24.70 15.81 1.13
CA SER A 346 24.07 16.83 1.95
C SER A 346 22.89 16.22 2.70
N GLU A 347 23.07 15.88 3.98
CA GLU A 347 22.02 15.24 4.80
C GLU A 347 21.43 13.96 4.17
N HIS A 348 22.28 13.16 3.52
CA HIS A 348 21.89 11.90 2.92
C HIS A 348 22.92 10.83 3.23
N ARG A 349 22.49 9.58 3.38
CA ARG A 349 23.42 8.48 3.69
C ARG A 349 24.01 7.93 2.39
N VAL A 350 25.34 7.83 2.31
CA VAL A 350 26.02 7.16 1.18
C VAL A 350 26.95 6.08 1.70
N ILE A 351 26.72 4.85 1.25
CA ILE A 351 27.48 3.65 1.65
C ILE A 351 28.04 3.01 0.38
N ALA A 352 29.33 2.70 0.39
CA ALA A 352 29.93 1.90 -0.67
C ALA A 352 30.91 0.88 -0.08
N GLY A 353 31.02 -0.30 -0.70
CA GLY A 353 32.06 -1.26 -0.35
C GLY A 353 33.47 -0.68 -0.53
N ARG A 354 33.63 0.18 -1.55
CA ARG A 354 34.83 0.99 -1.78
C ARG A 354 34.45 2.33 -2.42
N PHE A 355 35.17 3.39 -2.08
CA PHE A 355 35.07 4.69 -2.76
C PHE A 355 36.29 4.91 -3.65
N GLU A 356 36.07 5.22 -4.92
CA GLU A 356 37.06 5.69 -5.89
C GLU A 356 36.61 7.06 -6.42
N VAL A 357 36.61 8.04 -5.53
CA VAL A 357 36.11 9.40 -5.80
C VAL A 357 37.27 10.39 -5.85
N LYS A 358 37.35 11.23 -6.89
CA LYS A 358 38.42 12.25 -7.00
C LYS A 358 38.18 13.41 -6.03
N GLU A 359 36.95 13.93 -5.96
CA GLU A 359 36.55 15.01 -5.05
C GLU A 359 35.28 14.61 -4.27
N ARG A 360 35.35 14.66 -2.93
CA ARG A 360 34.20 14.39 -2.06
C ARG A 360 33.87 15.61 -1.21
N ILE A 361 32.62 16.04 -1.25
CA ILE A 361 32.09 17.21 -0.56
C ILE A 361 30.93 16.76 0.34
N ASP A 362 31.17 16.69 1.64
CA ASP A 362 30.14 16.45 2.64
C ASP A 362 29.65 17.80 3.21
N LYS A 363 28.42 18.19 2.85
CA LYS A 363 27.73 19.37 3.36
C LYS A 363 26.97 18.99 4.64
N THR A 364 27.46 19.44 5.78
CA THR A 364 26.69 19.51 7.01
C THR A 364 26.08 20.91 7.11
N GLU A 365 24.76 21.05 7.26
CA GLU A 365 24.23 22.34 7.70
C GLU A 365 24.87 22.66 9.06
N ARG A 366 25.57 23.79 9.11
CA ARG A 366 25.68 24.53 10.37
C ARG A 366 24.23 24.82 10.75
N LEU A 367 23.77 24.27 11.87
CA LEU A 367 22.59 24.73 12.58
C LEU A 367 22.65 26.26 12.66
N SER A 368 21.98 26.95 11.74
CA SER A 368 21.72 28.38 11.85
C SER A 368 20.53 28.51 12.77
N SER A 369 20.87 28.78 14.03
CA SER A 369 20.11 29.40 15.12
C SER A 369 18.79 30.06 14.76
#